data_AF-A0A944U3Y6-F1
#
_entry.id   AF-A0A944U3Y6-F1
#
_cell.length_a   1.000
_cell.length_b   1.000
_cell.length_c   1.000
_cell.angle_alpha   90.00
_cell.angle_beta   90.00
_cell.angle_gamma   90.00
#
_symmetry.space_group_name_H-M   'P 1'
#
loop_
_entity.id
_entity.type
_entity.pdbx_description
1 polymer ?
#
loop_
_entity_poly.entity_id
_entity_poly.type
_entity_poly.pdbx_seq_one_letter_code
_entity_poly.pdbx_strand_id
1 'polypeptide(L)'
;MQIPSMNNHQISWGKQFKEIFDRGEKNYQSGDRVASSFFSNEETTFLASIGCKPQELFDFIEDQCNYGEPDFETVLQVAAIRNRYLREIQNGIASNVEIPSSQLPAKTKAMDGIPWLPRIIAKARAKMRGELDQNTMYGCGGDRSFLASNGLTLPEFLEIVWKAGDDNQIILEAVRSGLK
;
A
#
# COMPACT_ATOMS: atom_id res chain seq x y z
N MET A 1 17.36 12.57 0.48
CA MET A 1 16.33 13.59 0.74
C MET A 1 15.44 13.00 1.82
N GLN A 2 15.50 13.49 3.07
CA GLN A 2 14.69 12.94 4.16
C GLN A 2 13.21 13.20 3.85
N ILE A 3 12.43 12.12 3.76
CA ILE A 3 10.97 12.22 3.73
C ILE A 3 10.54 12.69 5.13
N PRO A 4 9.73 13.75 5.26
CA PRO A 4 9.21 14.12 6.57
C PRO A 4 8.40 12.95 7.11
N SER A 5 8.78 12.42 8.27
CA SER A 5 7.95 11.48 9.04
C SER A 5 6.62 12.15 9.31
N MET A 6 5.55 11.69 8.65
CA MET A 6 4.21 12.19 8.91
C MET A 6 3.73 11.60 10.24
N ASN A 7 4.05 12.27 11.34
CA ASN A 7 3.57 11.87 12.66
C ASN A 7 2.03 11.84 12.68
N ASN A 8 1.48 10.85 13.39
CA ASN A 8 0.04 10.63 13.59
C ASN A 8 -0.75 11.88 14.08
N HIS A 9 -0.06 12.90 14.62
CA HIS A 9 -0.64 14.20 15.02
C HIS A 9 -0.95 15.16 13.86
N GLN A 10 -0.47 14.91 12.63
CA GLN A 10 -0.71 15.77 11.45
C GLN A 10 -1.81 15.26 10.51
N ILE A 11 -2.22 13.99 10.65
CA ILE A 11 -3.26 13.38 9.83
C ILE A 11 -4.57 13.42 10.60
N SER A 12 -5.52 14.26 10.17
CA SER A 12 -6.80 14.48 10.88
C SER A 12 -7.61 13.20 11.12
N TRP A 13 -7.46 12.19 10.25
CA TRP A 13 -8.13 10.90 10.33
C TRP A 13 -7.27 9.78 10.95
N GLY A 14 -6.00 10.04 11.29
CA GLY A 14 -5.04 9.01 11.72
C GLY A 14 -5.45 8.30 13.00
N LYS A 15 -6.04 9.02 13.96
CA LYS A 15 -6.59 8.43 15.20
C LYS A 15 -7.68 7.39 14.92
N GLN A 16 -8.66 7.74 14.08
CA GLN A 16 -9.75 6.84 13.73
C GLN A 16 -9.23 5.61 12.97
N PHE A 17 -8.25 5.80 12.08
CA PHE A 17 -7.62 4.69 11.37
C PHE A 17 -6.87 3.75 12.31
N LYS A 18 -6.14 4.28 13.32
CA LYS A 18 -5.50 3.47 14.37
C LYS A 18 -6.50 2.67 15.19
N GLU A 19 -7.62 3.27 15.58
CA GLU A 19 -8.67 2.58 16.34
C GLU A 19 -9.26 1.39 15.55
N ILE A 20 -9.45 1.56 14.24
CA ILE A 20 -9.92 0.49 13.35
C ILE A 20 -8.85 -0.60 13.21
N PHE A 21 -7.59 -0.23 13.00
CA PHE A 21 -6.47 -1.17 12.91
C PHE A 21 -6.34 -2.02 14.19
N ASP A 22 -6.32 -1.38 15.36
CA ASP A 22 -6.16 -2.05 16.66
C ASP A 22 -7.31 -3.02 16.98
N ARG A 23 -8.54 -2.63 16.61
CA ARG A 23 -9.69 -3.51 16.74
C ARG A 23 -9.59 -4.69 15.77
N GLY A 24 -9.16 -4.44 14.54
CA GLY A 24 -8.97 -5.50 13.56
C GLY A 24 -7.89 -6.49 13.99
N GLU A 25 -6.75 -6.04 14.54
CA GLU A 25 -5.74 -6.95 15.12
C GLU A 25 -6.35 -7.84 16.22
N LYS A 26 -7.14 -7.27 17.12
CA LYS A 26 -7.83 -8.04 18.18
C LYS A 26 -8.83 -9.05 17.60
N ASN A 27 -9.60 -8.65 16.59
CA ASN A 27 -10.57 -9.53 15.92
C ASN A 27 -9.87 -10.68 15.17
N TYR A 28 -8.77 -10.39 14.48
CA TYR A 28 -7.97 -11.41 13.82
C TYR A 28 -7.35 -12.35 14.87
N GLN A 29 -6.77 -11.84 15.95
CA GLN A 29 -6.22 -12.70 17.01
C GLN A 29 -7.29 -13.56 17.72
N SER A 30 -8.55 -13.10 17.77
CA SER A 30 -9.67 -13.86 18.35
C SER A 30 -10.31 -14.89 17.42
N GLY A 31 -9.87 -14.95 16.15
CA GLY A 31 -10.27 -16.00 15.20
C GLY A 31 -11.17 -15.53 14.05
N ASP A 32 -11.51 -14.24 13.96
CA ASP A 32 -12.24 -13.73 12.80
C ASP A 32 -11.33 -13.68 11.56
N ARG A 33 -11.75 -14.35 10.48
CA ARG A 33 -11.01 -14.46 9.20
C ARG A 33 -11.86 -14.06 8.00
N VAL A 34 -13.07 -13.56 8.21
CA VAL A 34 -14.02 -13.30 7.12
C VAL A 34 -13.91 -11.85 6.69
N ALA A 35 -13.01 -11.56 5.74
CA ALA A 35 -12.72 -10.21 5.24
C ALA A 35 -13.99 -9.41 4.83
N SER A 36 -14.98 -10.08 4.21
CA SER A 36 -16.21 -9.44 3.73
C SER A 36 -17.12 -8.87 4.82
N SER A 37 -16.97 -9.32 6.07
CA SER A 37 -17.76 -8.86 7.23
C SER A 37 -16.88 -8.31 8.36
N PHE A 38 -15.58 -8.14 8.09
CA PHE A 38 -14.59 -7.82 9.12
C PHE A 38 -14.72 -6.38 9.65
N PHE A 39 -15.20 -5.48 8.81
CA PHE A 39 -15.40 -4.07 9.14
C PHE A 39 -16.88 -3.71 9.14
N SER A 40 -17.27 -2.80 10.03
CA SER A 40 -18.64 -2.26 10.04
C SER A 40 -18.92 -1.40 8.79
N ASN A 41 -20.19 -1.04 8.59
CA ASN A 41 -20.58 -0.12 7.50
C ASN A 41 -19.98 1.28 7.70
N GLU A 42 -19.92 1.76 8.93
CA GLU A 42 -19.31 3.04 9.30
C GLU A 42 -17.80 3.03 9.02
N GLU A 43 -17.13 1.94 9.37
CA GLU A 43 -15.70 1.75 9.12
C GLU A 43 -15.42 1.65 7.63
N THR A 44 -16.21 0.87 6.88
CA THR A 44 -16.11 0.77 5.42
C THR A 44 -16.28 2.13 4.75
N THR A 45 -17.25 2.93 5.21
CA THR A 45 -17.47 4.30 4.72
C THR A 45 -16.28 5.21 5.01
N PHE A 46 -15.72 5.12 6.22
CA PHE A 46 -14.52 5.86 6.59
C PHE A 46 -13.31 5.48 5.74
N LEU A 47 -13.03 4.18 5.58
CA LEU A 47 -11.92 3.68 4.78
C LEU A 47 -12.02 4.17 3.32
N ALA A 48 -13.22 4.10 2.75
CA ALA A 48 -13.47 4.62 1.41
C ALA A 48 -13.18 6.14 1.32
N SER A 49 -13.49 6.93 2.36
CA SER A 49 -13.27 8.37 2.38
C SER A 49 -11.79 8.79 2.32
N ILE A 50 -10.87 7.89 2.70
CA ILE A 50 -9.41 8.07 2.61
C ILE A 50 -8.79 7.27 1.45
N GLY A 51 -9.62 6.59 0.64
CA GLY A 51 -9.16 5.81 -0.50
C GLY A 51 -8.57 4.44 -0.15
N CYS A 52 -8.83 3.92 1.05
CA CYS A 52 -8.45 2.57 1.50
C CYS A 52 -9.62 1.60 1.26
N LYS A 53 -9.36 0.43 0.67
CA LYS A 53 -10.38 -0.63 0.54
C LYS A 53 -10.43 -1.45 1.84
N PRO A 54 -11.59 -1.96 2.28
CA PRO A 54 -11.69 -2.85 3.45
C PRO A 54 -10.75 -4.07 3.33
N GLN A 55 -10.77 -4.75 2.18
CA GLN A 55 -9.89 -5.89 1.92
C GLN A 55 -8.40 -5.55 2.08
N GLU A 56 -7.99 -4.38 1.62
CA GLU A 56 -6.60 -3.93 1.73
C GLU A 56 -6.17 -3.77 3.20
N LEU A 57 -7.01 -3.16 4.04
CA LEU A 57 -6.71 -3.04 5.46
C LEU A 57 -6.72 -4.41 6.16
N PHE A 58 -7.65 -5.28 5.78
CA PHE A 58 -7.68 -6.67 6.27
C PHE A 58 -6.37 -7.39 5.94
N ASP A 59 -5.88 -7.31 4.71
CA ASP A 59 -4.64 -7.99 4.28
C ASP A 59 -3.43 -7.48 5.07
N PHE A 60 -3.34 -6.17 5.36
CA PHE A 60 -2.28 -5.63 6.22
C PHE A 60 -2.36 -6.14 7.66
N ILE A 61 -3.57 -6.23 8.23
CA ILE A 61 -3.79 -6.74 9.58
C ILE A 61 -3.46 -8.23 9.67
N GLU A 62 -3.87 -9.00 8.65
CA GLU A 62 -3.53 -10.41 8.51
C GLU A 62 -2.01 -10.59 8.48
N ASP A 63 -1.31 -9.85 7.60
CA ASP A 63 0.13 -9.93 7.47
C ASP A 63 0.85 -9.51 8.77
N GLN A 64 0.39 -8.45 9.42
CA GLN A 64 0.91 -8.02 10.72
C GLN A 64 0.72 -9.08 11.80
N CYS A 65 -0.44 -9.73 11.88
CA CYS A 65 -0.71 -10.77 12.87
C CYS A 65 0.10 -12.05 12.61
N ASN A 66 0.29 -12.43 11.35
CA ASN A 66 0.93 -13.69 10.99
C ASN A 66 2.46 -13.59 10.89
N TYR A 67 2.98 -12.42 10.49
CA TYR A 67 4.39 -12.23 10.16
C TYR A 67 5.06 -11.07 10.92
N GLY A 68 4.29 -10.24 11.63
CA GLY A 68 4.81 -9.08 12.37
C GLY A 68 5.16 -7.89 11.50
N GLU A 69 4.74 -7.88 10.23
CA GLU A 69 4.97 -6.79 9.28
C GLU A 69 3.86 -6.71 8.22
N PRO A 70 3.55 -5.51 7.68
CA PRO A 70 4.12 -4.21 8.03
C PRO A 70 3.47 -3.60 9.28
N ASP A 71 4.25 -2.82 10.03
CA ASP A 71 3.74 -2.11 11.21
C ASP A 71 2.68 -1.04 10.87
N PHE A 72 1.94 -0.60 11.89
CA PHE A 72 0.89 0.40 11.72
C PHE A 72 1.41 1.71 11.10
N GLU A 73 2.60 2.16 11.47
CA GLU A 73 3.16 3.42 10.96
C GLU A 73 3.41 3.34 9.45
N THR A 74 3.92 2.21 8.97
CA THR A 74 4.07 1.90 7.54
C THR A 74 2.72 1.90 6.84
N VAL A 75 1.72 1.22 7.40
CA VAL A 75 0.35 1.15 6.85
C VAL A 75 -0.29 2.54 6.80
N LEU A 76 -0.14 3.34 7.84
CA LEU A 76 -0.63 4.72 7.93
C LEU A 76 -0.01 5.60 6.84
N GLN A 77 1.31 5.51 6.64
CA GLN A 77 1.99 6.29 5.60
C GLN A 77 1.58 5.88 4.18
N VAL A 78 1.41 4.57 3.92
CA VAL A 78 0.86 4.08 2.64
C VAL A 78 -0.56 4.62 2.40
N ALA A 79 -1.43 4.57 3.43
CA ALA A 79 -2.78 5.11 3.35
C ALA A 79 -2.77 6.65 3.15
N ALA A 80 -1.84 7.36 3.78
CA ALA A 80 -1.70 8.80 3.65
C ALA A 80 -1.28 9.23 2.25
N ILE A 81 -0.32 8.52 1.64
CA ILE A 81 0.09 8.75 0.24
C ILE A 81 -1.10 8.49 -0.71
N ARG A 82 -1.83 7.38 -0.50
CA ARG A 82 -3.05 7.07 -1.28
C ARG A 82 -4.11 8.16 -1.16
N ASN A 83 -4.40 8.61 0.06
CA ASN A 83 -5.37 9.67 0.33
C ASN A 83 -4.94 10.98 -0.35
N ARG A 84 -3.64 11.33 -0.28
CA ARG A 84 -3.11 12.51 -0.97
C ARG A 84 -3.34 12.42 -2.48
N TYR A 85 -3.04 11.27 -3.09
CA TYR A 85 -3.30 11.04 -4.52
C TYR A 85 -4.79 11.11 -4.88
N LEU A 86 -5.67 10.56 -4.03
CA LEU A 86 -7.13 10.65 -4.21
C LEU A 86 -7.58 12.11 -4.30
N ARG A 87 -7.07 12.96 -3.41
CA ARG A 87 -7.47 14.37 -3.30
C ARG A 87 -6.85 15.23 -4.40
N GLU A 88 -5.54 15.11 -4.61
CA GLU A 88 -4.79 16.00 -5.51
C GLU A 88 -4.94 15.62 -6.98
N ILE A 89 -5.03 14.33 -7.30
CA ILE A 89 -5.00 13.84 -8.69
C ILE A 89 -6.37 13.37 -9.15
N GLN A 90 -7.15 12.72 -8.27
CA GLN A 90 -8.45 12.15 -8.64
C GLN A 90 -9.65 13.01 -8.19
N ASN A 91 -9.42 14.22 -7.69
CA ASN A 91 -10.47 15.15 -7.24
C ASN A 91 -11.44 14.53 -6.21
N GLY A 92 -10.96 13.59 -5.38
CA GLY A 92 -11.77 12.90 -4.39
C GLY A 92 -12.62 11.73 -4.93
N ILE A 93 -12.53 11.41 -6.22
CA ILE A 93 -13.33 10.36 -6.86
C ILE A 93 -12.43 9.14 -7.15
N ALA A 94 -12.68 8.02 -6.48
CA ALA A 94 -11.91 6.80 -6.72
C ALA A 94 -12.15 6.24 -8.14
N SER A 95 -11.12 5.59 -8.69
CA SER A 95 -11.23 4.85 -9.96
C SER A 95 -12.25 3.72 -9.82
N ASN A 96 -12.99 3.44 -10.89
CA ASN A 96 -13.88 2.27 -11.01
C ASN A 96 -13.20 1.09 -11.71
N VAL A 97 -11.90 1.20 -12.02
CA VAL A 97 -11.11 0.16 -12.64
C VAL A 97 -10.59 -0.80 -11.57
N GLU A 98 -10.61 -2.10 -11.87
CA GLU A 98 -9.95 -3.13 -11.07
C GLU A 98 -8.93 -3.91 -11.90
N ILE A 99 -7.71 -4.02 -11.36
CA ILE A 99 -6.56 -4.68 -11.95
C ILE A 99 -6.26 -5.92 -11.11
N PRO A 100 -6.58 -7.11 -11.60
CA PRO A 100 -6.22 -8.36 -10.94
C PRO A 100 -4.74 -8.68 -11.14
N SER A 101 -4.23 -9.55 -10.27
CA SER A 101 -2.84 -10.04 -10.31
C SER A 101 -2.40 -10.62 -11.67
N SER A 102 -3.33 -11.16 -12.45
CA SER A 102 -3.09 -11.72 -13.80
C SER A 102 -2.77 -10.67 -14.86
N GLN A 103 -3.17 -9.41 -14.65
CA GLN A 103 -2.86 -8.29 -15.54
C GLN A 103 -1.55 -7.59 -15.15
N LEU A 104 -0.96 -7.95 -14.00
CA LEU A 104 0.33 -7.42 -13.58
C LEU A 104 1.50 -8.17 -14.25
N PRO A 105 2.66 -7.53 -14.43
CA PRO A 105 3.86 -8.22 -14.89
C PRO A 105 4.18 -9.46 -14.06
N ALA A 106 4.68 -10.52 -14.71
CA ALA A 106 5.07 -11.75 -14.03
C ALA A 106 6.13 -11.50 -12.96
N LYS A 107 6.13 -12.32 -11.91
CA LYS A 107 7.10 -12.23 -10.79
C LYS A 107 8.57 -12.30 -11.28
N THR A 108 8.82 -13.07 -12.34
CA THR A 108 10.14 -13.26 -12.96
C THR A 108 10.48 -12.22 -14.02
N LYS A 109 9.54 -11.35 -14.42
CA LYS A 109 9.81 -10.31 -15.41
C LYS A 109 10.82 -9.33 -14.80
N ALA A 110 11.91 -9.11 -15.52
CA ALA A 110 12.95 -8.17 -15.12
C ALA A 110 12.90 -6.87 -15.94
N MET A 111 13.31 -5.78 -15.31
CA MET A 111 13.69 -4.52 -15.95
C MET A 111 15.17 -4.30 -15.64
N ASP A 112 16.00 -4.21 -16.68
CA ASP A 112 17.46 -4.12 -16.56
C ASP A 112 18.08 -5.15 -15.59
N GLY A 113 17.66 -6.41 -15.70
CA GLY A 113 18.17 -7.49 -14.87
C GLY A 113 17.63 -7.54 -13.45
N ILE A 114 16.78 -6.59 -13.04
CA ILE A 114 16.13 -6.59 -11.72
C ILE A 114 14.77 -7.28 -11.82
N PRO A 115 14.61 -8.54 -11.38
CA PRO A 115 13.31 -9.21 -11.32
C PRO A 115 12.39 -8.49 -10.33
N TRP A 116 11.08 -8.74 -10.42
CA TRP A 116 10.05 -8.11 -9.59
C TRP A 116 9.82 -6.62 -9.82
N LEU A 117 10.83 -5.84 -10.22
CA LEU A 117 10.74 -4.40 -10.39
C LEU A 117 9.58 -3.95 -11.30
N PRO A 118 9.37 -4.50 -12.51
CA PRO A 118 8.20 -4.17 -13.32
C PRO A 118 6.87 -4.40 -12.59
N ARG A 119 6.79 -5.48 -11.82
CA ARG A 119 5.57 -5.89 -11.12
C ARG A 119 5.26 -4.93 -9.99
N ILE A 120 6.23 -4.61 -9.13
CA ILE A 120 6.00 -3.71 -8.01
C ILE A 120 5.73 -2.27 -8.46
N ILE A 121 6.32 -1.81 -9.57
CA ILE A 121 5.98 -0.52 -10.20
C ILE A 121 4.49 -0.49 -10.59
N ALA A 122 4.03 -1.52 -11.31
CA ALA A 122 2.63 -1.63 -11.72
C ALA A 122 1.68 -1.67 -10.52
N LYS A 123 2.04 -2.41 -9.46
CA LYS A 123 1.28 -2.47 -8.21
C LYS A 123 1.24 -1.11 -7.50
N ALA A 124 2.35 -0.40 -7.40
CA ALA A 124 2.42 0.91 -6.78
C ALA A 124 1.54 1.94 -7.51
N ARG A 125 1.57 1.95 -8.86
CA ARG A 125 0.68 2.80 -9.66
C ARG A 125 -0.79 2.46 -9.45
N ALA A 126 -1.15 1.17 -9.54
CA ALA A 126 -2.52 0.71 -9.30
C ALA A 126 -2.99 1.02 -7.86
N LYS A 127 -2.11 0.83 -6.87
CA LYS A 127 -2.34 1.21 -5.48
C LYS A 127 -2.71 2.68 -5.35
N MET A 128 -1.91 3.58 -5.92
CA MET A 128 -2.20 5.02 -5.87
C MET A 128 -3.54 5.38 -6.50
N ARG A 129 -3.91 4.72 -7.60
CA ARG A 129 -5.19 4.97 -8.28
C ARG A 129 -6.41 4.29 -7.60
N GLY A 130 -6.17 3.41 -6.64
CA GLY A 130 -7.20 2.60 -5.97
C GLY A 130 -7.71 1.41 -6.80
N GLU A 131 -6.90 0.93 -7.74
CA GLU A 131 -7.31 0.01 -8.80
C GLU A 131 -6.95 -1.45 -8.52
N LEU A 132 -6.28 -1.79 -7.42
CA LEU A 132 -5.99 -3.18 -7.12
C LEU A 132 -7.28 -3.94 -6.77
N ASP A 133 -7.44 -5.16 -7.31
CA ASP A 133 -8.56 -6.03 -6.96
C ASP A 133 -8.44 -6.60 -5.53
N GLN A 134 -9.50 -7.24 -5.04
CA GLN A 134 -9.53 -7.81 -3.69
C GLN A 134 -8.49 -8.92 -3.44
N ASN A 135 -7.89 -9.50 -4.48
CA ASN A 135 -6.92 -10.59 -4.34
C ASN A 135 -5.48 -10.09 -4.54
N THR A 136 -5.27 -8.79 -4.69
CA THR A 136 -3.99 -8.20 -4.99
C THR A 136 -3.72 -7.02 -4.06
N MET A 137 -2.73 -7.17 -3.18
CA MET A 137 -2.28 -6.06 -2.32
C MET A 137 -0.95 -5.49 -2.81
N TYR A 138 -0.74 -4.19 -2.65
CA TYR A 138 0.60 -3.59 -2.60
C TYR A 138 1.14 -3.74 -1.19
N GLY A 139 2.37 -4.25 -1.06
CA GLY A 139 2.97 -4.54 0.23
C GLY A 139 2.80 -5.95 0.73
N CYS A 140 2.51 -6.93 -0.15
CA CYS A 140 2.61 -8.34 0.21
C CYS A 140 4.06 -8.74 0.54
N GLY A 141 4.25 -9.93 1.13
CA GLY A 141 5.60 -10.41 1.51
C GLY A 141 6.64 -10.36 0.37
N GLY A 142 6.23 -10.57 -0.89
CA GLY A 142 7.12 -10.42 -2.04
C GLY A 142 7.55 -8.97 -2.32
N ASP A 143 6.65 -8.00 -2.15
CA ASP A 143 6.99 -6.58 -2.26
C ASP A 143 7.90 -6.15 -1.11
N ARG A 144 7.56 -6.54 0.13
CA ARG A 144 8.36 -6.21 1.32
C ARG A 144 9.77 -6.78 1.22
N SER A 145 9.90 -8.06 0.85
CA SER A 145 11.19 -8.69 0.62
C SER A 145 12.00 -7.98 -0.47
N PHE A 146 11.37 -7.67 -1.61
CA PHE A 146 12.03 -6.93 -2.68
C PHE A 146 12.54 -5.56 -2.20
N LEU A 147 11.69 -4.78 -1.55
CA LEU A 147 12.05 -3.42 -1.10
C LEU A 147 13.13 -3.45 -0.02
N ALA A 148 13.02 -4.34 0.96
CA ALA A 148 14.02 -4.51 2.00
C ALA A 148 15.40 -4.87 1.43
N SER A 149 15.47 -5.78 0.45
CA SER A 149 16.72 -6.12 -0.25
C SER A 149 17.32 -4.97 -1.06
N ASN A 150 16.55 -3.91 -1.35
CA ASN A 150 17.00 -2.72 -2.05
C ASN A 150 17.05 -1.47 -1.13
N GLY A 151 16.99 -1.66 0.20
CA GLY A 151 17.10 -0.56 1.17
C GLY A 151 15.95 0.45 1.11
N LEU A 152 14.76 0.02 0.69
CA LEU A 152 13.56 0.86 0.56
C LEU A 152 12.42 0.33 1.44
N THR A 153 11.53 1.23 1.84
CA THR A 153 10.27 0.91 2.51
C THR A 153 9.08 1.03 1.55
N LEU A 154 7.92 0.50 1.95
CA LEU A 154 6.68 0.62 1.17
C LEU A 154 6.27 2.07 0.89
N PRO A 155 6.29 3.01 1.86
CA PRO A 155 5.96 4.40 1.61
C PRO A 155 6.99 5.10 0.72
N GLU A 156 8.28 4.87 0.94
CA GLU A 156 9.36 5.45 0.11
C GLU A 156 9.21 5.07 -1.36
N PHE A 157 9.00 3.78 -1.64
CA PHE A 157 8.83 3.33 -3.01
C PHE A 157 7.57 3.92 -3.66
N LEU A 158 6.47 4.03 -2.91
CA LEU A 158 5.23 4.62 -3.42
C LEU A 158 5.41 6.11 -3.77
N GLU A 159 6.14 6.87 -2.95
CA GLU A 159 6.51 8.28 -3.22
C GLU A 159 7.45 8.41 -4.44
N ILE A 160 8.42 7.51 -4.59
CA ILE A 160 9.31 7.47 -5.76
C ILE A 160 8.49 7.25 -7.03
N VAL A 161 7.60 6.24 -7.03
CA VAL A 161 6.74 5.93 -8.17
C VAL A 161 5.81 7.08 -8.50
N TRP A 162 5.26 7.79 -7.49
CA TRP A 162 4.46 8.99 -7.73
C TRP A 162 5.29 10.06 -8.44
N LYS A 163 6.43 10.46 -7.86
CA LYS A 163 7.25 11.55 -8.39
C LYS A 163 7.78 11.26 -9.80
N ALA A 164 8.05 10.00 -10.10
CA ALA A 164 8.52 9.55 -11.40
C ALA A 164 7.44 9.62 -12.50
N GLY A 165 6.15 9.62 -12.13
CA GLY A 165 5.06 9.56 -13.11
C GLY A 165 5.18 8.33 -14.01
N ASP A 166 5.29 8.56 -15.32
CA ASP A 166 5.47 7.50 -16.32
C ASP A 166 6.94 7.13 -16.60
N ASP A 167 7.89 7.88 -16.04
CA ASP A 167 9.31 7.65 -16.28
C ASP A 167 9.85 6.53 -15.37
N ASN A 168 9.89 5.32 -15.92
CA ASN A 168 10.43 4.16 -15.21
C ASN A 168 11.95 4.25 -14.95
N GLN A 169 12.69 5.10 -15.68
CA GLN A 169 14.14 5.22 -15.46
C GLN A 169 14.44 5.86 -14.10
N ILE A 170 13.67 6.87 -13.69
CA ILE A 170 13.79 7.49 -12.36
C ILE A 170 13.60 6.44 -11.25
N ILE A 171 12.64 5.54 -11.41
CA ILE A 171 12.37 4.47 -10.44
C ILE A 171 13.53 3.46 -10.42
N LEU A 172 14.03 3.08 -11.60
CA LEU A 172 15.16 2.17 -11.73
C LEU A 172 16.43 2.74 -11.08
N GLU A 173 16.73 4.01 -11.31
CA GLU A 173 17.87 4.71 -10.71
C GLU A 173 17.74 4.80 -9.18
N ALA A 174 16.54 5.05 -8.67
CA ALA A 174 16.29 5.07 -7.22
C ALA A 174 16.52 3.69 -6.58
N VAL A 175 16.06 2.62 -7.21
CA VAL A 175 16.31 1.24 -6.76
C VAL A 175 17.79 0.90 -6.81
N ARG A 176 18.48 1.25 -7.91
CA ARG A 176 19.94 1.04 -8.04
C ARG A 176 20.75 1.83 -7.02
N SER A 177 20.34 3.04 -6.69
CA SER A 177 21.02 3.87 -5.68
C SER A 177 20.81 3.35 -4.25
N GLY A 178 19.77 2.55 -4.03
CA GLY A 178 19.52 1.81 -2.79
C GLY A 178 20.31 0.51 -2.65
N LEU A 179 20.89 -0.01 -3.75
CA LEU A 179 21.87 -1.10 -3.72
C LEU A 179 23.15 -0.58 -3.05
N LYS A 180 23.26 -0.80 -1.75
CA LYS A 180 24.53 -0.64 -1.02
C LYS A 180 25.35 -1.92 -1.09
#